data_AF-A0A101NUF9-F1
#
_entry.id   AF-A0A101NUF9-F1
#
_cell.length_a   1.000
_cell.length_b   1.000
_cell.length_c   1.000
_cell.angle_alpha   90.00
_cell.angle_beta   90.00
_cell.angle_gamma   90.00
#
_symmetry.space_group_name_H-M   'P 1'
#
loop_
_entity.id
_entity.type
_entity.pdbx_description
1 polymer ?
#
loop_
_entity_poly.entity_id
_entity_poly.type
_entity_poly.pdbx_seq_one_letter_code
_entity_poly.pdbx_strand_id
1 'polypeptide(L)'
;MNGLDTRTARNAVRQAARQLAADAPRLTAGSASALRAGLAARSASLRRAALTAWLSGVPMDVIAADGRVPVAVVRHWITARYGRPDDPHTT
;
A
#
# COMPACT_ATOMS: atom_id res chain seq x y z
N MET A 1 -19.92 5.77 -13.01
CA MET A 1 -19.50 4.61 -12.20
C MET A 1 -18.19 4.97 -11.49
N ASN A 2 -18.21 5.91 -10.53
CA ASN A 2 -16.97 6.50 -9.96
C ASN A 2 -16.99 6.69 -8.43
N GLY A 3 -18.13 6.49 -7.75
CA GLY A 3 -18.21 6.64 -6.28
C GLY A 3 -18.11 5.32 -5.51
N LEU A 4 -18.56 4.22 -6.13
CA LEU A 4 -18.57 2.89 -5.52
C LEU A 4 -17.18 2.26 -5.60
N ASP A 5 -16.49 2.38 -6.73
CA ASP A 5 -15.12 1.90 -6.92
C ASP A 5 -14.13 2.55 -5.95
N THR A 6 -14.26 3.87 -5.75
CA THR A 6 -13.47 4.62 -4.76
C THR A 6 -13.76 4.16 -3.33
N ARG A 7 -15.03 3.94 -2.95
CA ARG A 7 -15.39 3.45 -1.61
C ARG A 7 -14.87 2.03 -1.38
N THR A 8 -14.99 1.16 -2.37
CA THR A 8 -14.48 -0.22 -2.29
C THR A 8 -12.96 -0.24 -2.15
N ALA A 9 -12.24 0.56 -2.93
CA ALA A 9 -10.80 0.70 -2.82
C ALA A 9 -10.38 1.20 -1.42
N ARG A 10 -11.06 2.21 -0.89
CA ARG A 10 -10.79 2.72 0.47
C ARG A 10 -11.07 1.70 1.56
N ASN A 11 -12.16 0.93 1.45
CA ASN A 11 -12.48 -0.13 2.39
C ASN A 11 -11.43 -1.25 2.36
N ALA A 12 -10.92 -1.63 1.18
CA ALA A 12 -9.85 -2.60 1.05
C ALA A 12 -8.57 -2.16 1.78
N VAL A 13 -8.18 -0.88 1.64
CA VAL A 13 -7.02 -0.31 2.35
C VAL A 13 -7.24 -0.35 3.86
N ARG A 14 -8.40 0.08 4.35
CA ARG A 14 -8.73 0.06 5.78
C ARG A 14 -8.75 -1.36 6.36
N GLN A 15 -9.24 -2.33 5.59
CA GLN A 15 -9.29 -3.72 6.01
C GLN A 15 -7.88 -4.33 6.06
N ALA A 16 -7.02 -4.03 5.09
CA ALA A 16 -5.62 -4.46 5.11
C ALA A 16 -4.86 -3.84 6.31
N ALA A 17 -5.08 -2.55 6.60
CA ALA A 17 -4.48 -1.89 7.76
C ALA A 17 -4.96 -2.50 9.09
N ARG A 18 -6.25 -2.85 9.20
CA ARG A 18 -6.79 -3.52 10.38
C ARG A 18 -6.25 -4.94 10.55
N GLN A 19 -6.12 -5.69 9.46
CA GLN A 19 -5.47 -7.00 9.51
C GLN A 19 -4.01 -6.86 9.97
N LEU A 20 -3.26 -5.88 9.45
CA LEU A 20 -1.88 -5.62 9.89
C LEU A 20 -1.78 -5.40 11.40
N ALA A 21 -2.71 -4.63 11.99
CA ALA A 21 -2.74 -4.36 13.43
C ALA A 21 -3.19 -5.56 14.28
N ALA A 22 -4.23 -6.29 13.85
CA ALA A 22 -4.75 -7.44 14.58
C ALA A 22 -3.76 -8.62 14.64
N ASP A 23 -2.88 -8.67 13.65
CA ASP A 23 -2.05 -9.82 13.35
C ASP A 23 -0.58 -9.54 13.76
N ALA A 24 -0.29 -8.32 14.25
CA ALA A 24 0.95 -7.94 14.93
C ALA A 24 1.23 -8.75 16.22
N PRO A 25 0.27 -8.94 17.15
CA PRO A 25 0.52 -9.72 18.37
C PRO A 25 0.71 -11.23 18.14
N ARG A 26 0.22 -11.77 17.01
CA ARG A 26 0.39 -13.19 16.65
C ARG A 26 1.79 -13.53 16.14
N LEU A 27 2.52 -12.55 15.60
CA LEU A 27 3.88 -12.74 15.10
C LEU A 27 4.93 -12.56 16.19
N THR A 28 4.65 -11.78 17.24
CA THR A 28 5.54 -11.61 18.40
C THR A 28 5.76 -12.91 19.17
N ALA A 29 4.90 -13.92 19.00
CA ALA A 29 5.03 -15.26 19.58
C ALA A 29 5.88 -16.24 18.74
N GLY A 30 6.36 -15.83 17.54
CA GLY A 30 7.15 -16.67 16.64
C GLY A 30 8.57 -16.14 16.39
N SER A 31 9.48 -17.03 15.99
CA SER A 31 10.89 -16.69 15.66
C SER A 31 11.02 -15.50 14.72
N ALA A 32 12.10 -14.72 14.87
CA ALA A 32 12.37 -13.50 14.09
C ALA A 32 12.20 -13.64 12.57
N SER A 33 12.46 -14.84 12.02
CA SER A 33 12.23 -15.15 10.60
C SER A 33 10.75 -15.16 10.21
N ALA A 34 9.87 -15.71 11.05
CA ALA A 34 8.41 -15.69 10.83
C ALA A 34 7.87 -14.25 10.93
N LEU A 35 8.43 -13.46 11.85
CA LEU A 35 8.08 -12.05 12.02
C LEU A 35 8.49 -11.23 10.78
N ARG A 36 9.69 -11.45 10.23
CA ARG A 36 10.15 -10.83 8.97
C ARG A 36 9.32 -11.27 7.76
N ALA A 37 9.01 -12.56 7.63
CA ALA A 37 8.18 -13.07 6.54
C ALA A 37 6.75 -12.53 6.60
N GLY A 38 6.17 -12.47 7.81
CA GLY A 38 4.85 -11.87 8.04
C GLY A 38 4.81 -10.37 7.72
N LEU A 39 5.84 -9.62 8.09
CA LEU A 39 5.97 -8.20 7.72
C LEU A 39 6.13 -8.00 6.20
N ALA A 40 6.92 -8.85 5.53
CA ALA A 40 7.13 -8.79 4.08
C ALA A 40 5.84 -9.11 3.30
N ALA A 41 5.09 -10.13 3.72
CA ALA A 41 3.81 -10.46 3.11
C ALA A 41 2.78 -9.33 3.27
N ARG A 42 2.73 -8.71 4.46
CA ARG A 42 1.79 -7.61 4.72
C ARG A 42 2.17 -6.32 4.00
N SER A 43 3.45 -5.99 3.89
CA SER A 43 3.91 -4.84 3.12
C SER A 43 3.62 -5.01 1.62
N ALA A 44 3.73 -6.23 1.08
CA ALA A 44 3.34 -6.54 -0.29
C ALA A 44 1.83 -6.37 -0.54
N SER A 45 0.98 -6.84 0.39
CA SER A 45 -0.47 -6.66 0.30
C SER A 45 -0.88 -5.18 0.38
N LEU A 46 -0.27 -4.41 1.30
CA LEU A 46 -0.53 -2.97 1.42
C LEU A 46 -0.09 -2.22 0.16
N ARG A 47 1.09 -2.56 -0.39
CA ARG A 47 1.57 -2.00 -1.65
C ARG A 47 0.61 -2.27 -2.80
N ARG A 48 0.09 -3.49 -2.93
CA ARG A 48 -0.91 -3.83 -3.97
C ARG A 48 -2.19 -3.02 -3.81
N ALA A 49 -2.74 -2.94 -2.60
CA ALA A 49 -3.95 -2.16 -2.32
C ALA A 49 -3.77 -0.66 -2.62
N ALA A 50 -2.62 -0.09 -2.23
CA ALA A 50 -2.28 1.30 -2.52
C ALA A 50 -2.19 1.57 -4.03
N LEU A 51 -1.57 0.67 -4.80
CA LEU A 51 -1.48 0.79 -6.26
C LEU A 51 -2.86 0.69 -6.93
N THR A 52 -3.70 -0.26 -6.52
CA THR A 52 -5.07 -0.38 -7.05
C THR A 52 -5.88 0.88 -6.75
N ALA A 53 -5.80 1.41 -5.52
CA ALA A 53 -6.49 2.64 -5.17
C ALA A 53 -6.03 3.84 -6.01
N TRP A 54 -4.72 3.96 -6.25
CA TRP A 54 -4.17 5.01 -7.11
C TRP A 54 -4.65 4.89 -8.56
N LEU A 55 -4.67 3.67 -9.11
CA LEU A 55 -5.21 3.41 -10.46
C LEU A 55 -6.71 3.72 -10.57
N SER A 56 -7.48 3.58 -9.49
CA SER A 56 -8.88 4.00 -9.41
C SER A 56 -9.06 5.51 -9.18
N GLY A 57 -7.99 6.30 -9.22
CA GLY A 57 -8.03 7.76 -9.07
C GLY A 57 -8.04 8.26 -7.62
N VAL A 58 -7.76 7.41 -6.63
CA VAL A 58 -7.66 7.86 -5.24
C VAL A 58 -6.35 8.65 -5.06
N PRO A 59 -6.39 9.88 -4.50
CA PRO A 59 -5.19 10.68 -4.27
C PRO A 59 -4.26 10.04 -3.24
N MET A 60 -2.95 10.24 -3.42
CA MET A 60 -1.90 9.60 -2.60
C MET A 60 -2.03 9.95 -1.12
N ASP A 61 -2.44 11.18 -0.78
CA ASP A 61 -2.63 11.60 0.62
C ASP A 61 -3.74 10.82 1.33
N VAL A 62 -4.82 10.49 0.60
CA VAL A 62 -5.92 9.67 1.14
C VAL A 62 -5.47 8.22 1.32
N ILE A 63 -4.69 7.68 0.38
CA ILE A 63 -4.11 6.34 0.49
C ILE A 63 -3.13 6.27 1.67
N ALA A 64 -2.28 7.30 1.84
CA ALA A 64 -1.35 7.42 2.94
C ALA A 64 -2.08 7.46 4.30
N ALA A 65 -3.13 8.27 4.39
CA ALA A 65 -3.97 8.38 5.58
C ALA A 65 -4.71 7.06 5.90
N ASP A 66 -5.39 6.46 4.91
CA ASP A 66 -6.14 5.20 5.09
C ASP A 66 -5.17 4.02 5.37
N GLY A 67 -3.96 4.04 4.81
CA GLY A 67 -2.91 3.02 4.99
C GLY A 67 -1.98 3.24 6.18
N ARG A 68 -2.12 4.36 6.90
CA ARG A 68 -1.21 4.79 7.99
C ARG A 68 0.28 4.69 7.62
N VAL A 69 0.61 5.07 6.40
CA VAL A 69 2.00 5.12 5.91
C VAL A 69 2.33 6.53 5.43
N PRO A 70 3.60 6.97 5.51
CA PRO A 70 3.99 8.25 4.96
C PRO A 70 3.69 8.34 3.46
N VAL A 71 3.25 9.52 2.99
CA VAL A 71 2.99 9.75 1.56
C VAL A 71 4.22 9.48 0.68
N ALA A 72 5.43 9.71 1.21
CA ALA A 72 6.69 9.39 0.54
C ALA A 72 6.82 7.88 0.22
N VAL A 73 6.31 7.01 1.08
CA VAL A 73 6.31 5.55 0.87
C VAL A 73 5.33 5.17 -0.24
N VAL A 74 4.13 5.78 -0.26
CA VAL A 74 3.15 5.58 -1.33
C VAL A 74 3.71 6.06 -2.67
N ARG A 75 4.30 7.26 -2.70
CA ARG A 75 4.99 7.81 -3.87
C ARG A 75 6.07 6.86 -4.36
N HIS A 76 6.94 6.37 -3.47
CA HIS A 76 7.99 5.42 -3.81
C HIS A 76 7.42 4.13 -4.43
N TRP A 77 6.33 3.59 -3.90
CA TRP A 77 5.70 2.39 -4.47
C TRP A 77 5.15 2.59 -5.88
N ILE A 78 4.54 3.74 -6.13
CA ILE A 78 4.02 4.12 -7.45
C ILE A 78 5.19 4.31 -8.41
N THR A 79 6.21 5.09 -8.04
CA THR A 79 7.40 5.32 -8.88
C THR A 79 8.20 4.05 -9.13
N ALA A 80 8.29 3.13 -8.17
CA ALA A 80 8.98 1.85 -8.34
C ALA A 80 8.20 0.85 -9.21
N ARG A 81 6.88 1.05 -9.40
CA ARG A 81 6.03 0.20 -10.25
C ARG A 81 5.89 0.78 -11.67
N TYR A 82 5.93 2.10 -11.79
CA TYR A 82 5.64 2.86 -13.00
C TYR A 82 6.76 3.86 -13.31
N GLY A 83 8.01 3.44 -13.20
CA GLY A 83 9.21 4.28 -13.33
C GLY A 83 9.08 5.48 -14.27
N ARG A 84 9.17 6.67 -13.65
CA ARG A 84 9.61 8.00 -14.13
C ARG A 84 8.94 8.58 -15.40
N PRO A 85 8.14 9.66 -15.30
CA PRO A 85 7.98 10.60 -16.40
C PRO A 85 9.18 11.56 -16.39
N ASP A 86 10.32 11.14 -16.97
CA ASP A 86 11.41 12.02 -17.47
C ASP A 86 12.60 11.16 -17.97
N ASP A 87 12.50 10.69 -19.21
CA ASP A 87 13.66 10.50 -20.09
C ASP A 87 13.35 11.33 -21.35
N PRO A 88 13.74 12.61 -21.44
CA PRO A 88 13.80 13.30 -22.71
C PRO A 88 15.03 12.80 -23.49
N HIS A 89 14.81 12.37 -24.73
CA HIS A 89 15.83 11.93 -25.69
C HIS A 89 17.07 12.82 -25.75
N THR A 90 18.27 12.22 -25.80
CA THR A 90 19.56 12.66 -26.40
C THR A 90 20.59 11.58 -26.02
N THR A 91 21.34 10.87 -26.88
CA THR A 91 21.87 11.06 -28.24
C THR A 91 21.90 9.72 -28.97
#